data_AF-A0A941IKQ8-F1
#
_entry.id   AF-A0A941IKQ8-F1
#
_cell.length_a   1.000
_cell.length_b   1.000
_cell.length_c   1.000
_cell.angle_alpha   90.00
_cell.angle_beta   90.00
_cell.angle_gamma   90.00
#
_symmetry.space_group_name_H-M   'P 1'
#
loop_
_entity.id
_entity.type
_entity.pdbx_description
1 polymer ?
#
loop_
_entity_poly.entity_id
_entity_poly.type
_entity_poly.pdbx_seq_one_letter_code
_entity_poly.pdbx_strand_id
1 'polypeptide(L)'
;PLPADEAVRLSRAANDAAAAAVTRHPTRFRALSTLPMSAPGHAAEELARAAARGHVGTMVYGRSGDRLLDDPAYDDLFAAAAELGQPVFIHPQIPSDALRDASYRGFDQLTDLGLATFGWGWHLDAATAALRLILRGTFDRHPALQIVLGHWGEMLLFWLDRADSLSRIAGLQRSVSDYVRTNFHITVSGMLNPALLQHALSVTTVDRLIFSTDYPFQHPTGEQISRFLDNFETEEDRRKFSSANAAALFGIEV
;
A
#
# COMPACT_ATOMS: atom_id res chain seq x y z
N PRO A 1 16.92 12.96 -2.25
CA PRO A 1 16.45 11.94 -3.24
C PRO A 1 17.65 11.51 -4.09
N LEU A 2 17.64 10.29 -4.64
CA LEU A 2 18.69 9.83 -5.55
C LEU A 2 18.65 10.60 -6.88
N PRO A 3 19.81 10.88 -7.52
CA PRO A 3 19.86 11.31 -8.92
C PRO A 3 19.05 10.39 -9.85
N ALA A 4 18.51 10.94 -10.94
CA ALA A 4 17.54 10.24 -11.77
C ALA A 4 18.12 8.97 -12.42
N ASP A 5 19.33 9.06 -12.97
CA ASP A 5 20.06 7.95 -13.58
C ASP A 5 20.39 6.84 -12.57
N GLU A 6 20.79 7.24 -11.36
CA GLU A 6 21.07 6.31 -10.27
C GLU A 6 19.79 5.60 -9.77
N ALA A 7 18.68 6.34 -9.62
CA ALA A 7 17.39 5.77 -9.25
C ALA A 7 16.93 4.72 -10.26
N VAL A 8 16.99 5.03 -11.56
CA VAL A 8 16.63 4.08 -12.63
C VAL A 8 17.52 2.84 -12.57
N ARG A 9 18.84 3.01 -12.48
CA ARG A 9 19.79 1.89 -12.43
C ARG A 9 19.55 0.98 -11.22
N LEU A 10 19.37 1.56 -10.03
CA LEU A 10 19.19 0.81 -8.79
C LEU A 10 17.83 0.12 -8.72
N SER A 11 16.73 0.79 -9.11
CA SER A 11 15.42 0.15 -9.19
C SER A 11 15.44 -1.05 -10.13
N ARG A 12 16.07 -0.91 -11.30
CA ARG A 12 16.24 -2.02 -12.25
C ARG A 12 17.00 -3.19 -11.65
N ALA A 13 18.16 -2.92 -11.03
CA ALA A 13 18.97 -3.95 -10.40
C ALA A 13 18.22 -4.67 -9.26
N ALA A 14 17.47 -3.93 -8.44
CA ALA A 14 16.67 -4.51 -7.37
C ALA A 14 15.54 -5.40 -7.90
N ASN A 15 14.81 -4.94 -8.92
CA ASN A 15 13.76 -5.73 -9.57
C ASN A 15 14.33 -7.00 -10.21
N ASP A 16 15.49 -6.92 -10.86
CA ASP A 16 16.15 -8.07 -11.48
C ASP A 16 16.57 -9.11 -10.44
N ALA A 17 17.08 -8.67 -9.29
CA ALA A 17 17.42 -9.55 -8.18
C ALA A 17 16.16 -10.22 -7.57
N ALA A 18 15.06 -9.48 -7.44
CA ALA A 18 13.79 -10.01 -6.95
C ALA A 18 13.21 -11.06 -7.91
N ALA A 19 13.20 -10.79 -9.21
CA ALA A 19 12.76 -11.75 -10.23
C ALA A 19 13.62 -13.03 -10.22
N ALA A 20 14.94 -12.90 -10.05
CA ALA A 20 15.83 -14.05 -9.91
C ALA A 20 15.57 -14.87 -8.63
N ALA A 21 15.20 -14.22 -7.52
CA ALA A 21 14.79 -14.92 -6.29
C ALA A 21 13.47 -15.67 -6.48
N VAL A 22 12.48 -15.06 -7.13
CA VAL A 22 11.21 -15.70 -7.48
C VAL A 22 11.44 -16.91 -8.39
N THR A 23 12.30 -16.78 -9.41
CA THR A 23 12.62 -17.89 -10.33
C THR A 23 13.21 -19.11 -9.61
N ARG A 24 14.00 -18.89 -8.54
CA ARG A 24 14.55 -19.99 -7.74
C ARG A 24 13.51 -20.68 -6.86
N HIS A 25 12.43 -19.99 -6.47
CA HIS A 25 11.38 -20.53 -5.61
C HIS A 25 9.97 -20.07 -6.05
N PRO A 26 9.52 -20.46 -7.25
CA PRO A 26 8.32 -19.91 -7.87
C PRO A 26 7.02 -20.40 -7.24
N THR A 27 7.05 -21.40 -6.36
CA THR A 27 5.87 -21.82 -5.57
C THR A 27 5.79 -21.11 -4.23
N ARG A 28 6.78 -20.28 -3.88
CA ARG A 28 6.90 -19.66 -2.55
C ARG A 28 6.92 -18.14 -2.60
N PHE A 29 7.47 -17.56 -3.66
CA PHE A 29 7.64 -16.11 -3.76
C PHE A 29 6.99 -15.53 -5.01
N ARG A 30 6.56 -14.28 -4.84
CA ARG A 30 6.19 -13.31 -5.88
C ARG A 30 6.82 -11.98 -5.49
N ALA A 31 6.98 -11.07 -6.44
CA ALA A 31 7.66 -9.81 -6.21
C ALA A 31 6.75 -8.63 -6.56
N LEU A 32 6.74 -7.63 -5.67
CA LEU A 32 6.35 -6.27 -6.03
C LEU A 32 7.59 -5.54 -6.52
N SER A 33 7.44 -4.73 -7.56
CA SER A 33 8.51 -3.90 -8.09
C SER A 33 8.77 -2.68 -7.20
N THR A 34 10.01 -2.19 -7.20
CA THR A 34 10.35 -0.84 -6.75
C THR A 34 10.60 0.04 -7.98
N LEU A 35 10.27 1.33 -7.89
CA LEU A 35 10.26 2.25 -9.03
C LEU A 35 11.19 3.45 -8.78
N PRO A 36 11.76 4.04 -9.84
CA PRO A 36 12.63 5.21 -9.72
C PRO A 36 11.81 6.48 -9.48
N MET A 37 11.18 6.60 -8.32
CA MET A 37 10.22 7.67 -8.03
C MET A 37 10.85 9.07 -8.04
N SER A 38 12.16 9.23 -7.88
CA SER A 38 12.83 10.54 -8.09
C SER A 38 12.95 10.94 -9.56
N ALA A 39 12.65 10.04 -10.49
CA ALA A 39 12.63 10.23 -11.94
C ALA A 39 11.25 9.81 -12.51
N PRO A 40 10.17 10.58 -12.24
CA PRO A 40 8.79 10.19 -12.57
C PRO A 40 8.58 9.73 -14.01
N GLY A 41 9.26 10.36 -14.99
CA GLY A 41 9.19 9.99 -16.40
C GLY A 41 9.68 8.57 -16.73
N HIS A 42 10.36 7.88 -15.81
CA HIS A 42 10.79 6.50 -15.95
C HIS A 42 10.02 5.51 -15.08
N ALA A 43 9.11 5.98 -14.22
CA ALA A 43 8.39 5.10 -13.29
C ALA A 43 7.45 4.13 -14.02
N ALA A 44 6.67 4.63 -15.00
CA ALA A 44 5.77 3.80 -15.80
C ALA A 44 6.53 2.78 -16.68
N GLU A 45 7.64 3.20 -17.29
CA GLU A 45 8.51 2.31 -18.09
C GLU A 45 9.07 1.17 -17.24
N GLU A 46 9.52 1.48 -16.02
CA GLU A 46 10.07 0.48 -15.12
C GLU A 46 8.99 -0.46 -14.58
N LEU A 47 7.78 0.05 -14.30
CA LEU A 47 6.64 -0.78 -13.93
C LEU A 47 6.32 -1.80 -15.03
N ALA A 48 6.20 -1.35 -16.28
CA ALA A 48 5.93 -2.22 -17.42
C ALA A 48 7.04 -3.27 -17.61
N ARG A 49 8.31 -2.85 -17.48
CA ARG A 49 9.47 -3.76 -17.55
C ARG A 49 9.44 -4.82 -16.45
N ALA A 50 9.15 -4.43 -15.21
CA ALA A 50 9.09 -5.34 -14.08
C ALA A 50 7.91 -6.32 -14.20
N ALA A 51 6.74 -5.86 -14.65
CA ALA A 51 5.59 -6.71 -14.93
C ALA A 51 5.92 -7.77 -16.00
N ALA A 52 6.62 -7.40 -17.08
CA ALA A 52 7.11 -8.34 -18.10
C ALA A 52 8.12 -9.37 -17.55
N ARG A 53 8.69 -9.14 -16.37
CA ARG A 53 9.57 -10.07 -15.64
C ARG A 53 8.88 -10.84 -14.53
N GLY A 54 7.55 -10.80 -14.48
CA GLY A 54 6.73 -11.55 -13.53
C GLY A 54 6.55 -10.88 -12.17
N HIS A 55 6.84 -9.58 -12.05
CA HIS A 55 6.35 -8.83 -10.89
C HIS A 55 4.82 -8.71 -10.96
N VAL A 56 4.18 -8.79 -9.80
CA VAL A 56 2.72 -8.87 -9.67
C VAL A 56 2.08 -7.60 -9.13
N GLY A 57 2.90 -6.60 -8.84
CA GLY A 57 2.48 -5.26 -8.47
C GLY A 57 3.69 -4.36 -8.25
N THR A 58 3.48 -3.23 -7.60
CA THR A 58 4.54 -2.32 -7.20
C THR A 58 4.34 -1.82 -5.78
N MET A 59 5.43 -1.42 -5.13
CA MET A 59 5.40 -0.77 -3.83
C MET A 59 6.03 0.62 -3.92
N VAL A 60 5.28 1.62 -3.49
CA VAL A 60 5.66 3.04 -3.47
C VAL A 60 5.44 3.62 -2.08
N TYR A 61 5.89 4.85 -1.88
CA TYR A 61 5.67 5.61 -0.66
C TYR A 61 4.88 6.90 -0.96
N GLY A 62 4.37 7.56 0.08
CA GLY A 62 3.57 8.78 -0.07
C GLY A 62 4.29 9.98 -0.71
N ARG A 63 5.61 9.93 -0.83
CA ARG A 63 6.44 10.97 -1.49
C ARG A 63 7.81 10.42 -1.92
N SER A 64 8.46 11.09 -2.87
CA SER A 64 9.87 10.94 -3.22
C SER A 64 10.58 12.29 -3.11
N GLY A 65 11.48 12.43 -2.14
CA GLY A 65 11.93 13.76 -1.72
C GLY A 65 10.74 14.59 -1.23
N ASP A 66 10.54 15.75 -1.84
CA ASP A 66 9.41 16.66 -1.56
C ASP A 66 8.23 16.46 -2.51
N ARG A 67 8.38 15.63 -3.55
CA ARG A 67 7.30 15.36 -4.52
C ARG A 67 6.33 14.34 -3.94
N LEU A 68 5.10 14.76 -3.68
CA LEU A 68 4.01 13.92 -3.17
C LEU A 68 3.53 12.93 -4.23
N LEU A 69 2.99 11.79 -3.80
CA LEU A 69 2.54 10.72 -4.68
C LEU A 69 1.38 11.12 -5.61
N ASP A 70 0.59 12.14 -5.26
CA ASP A 70 -0.48 12.69 -6.09
C ASP A 70 -0.03 13.81 -7.05
N ASP A 71 1.29 14.05 -7.15
CA ASP A 71 1.85 14.98 -8.12
C ASP A 71 1.53 14.53 -9.56
N PRO A 72 1.10 15.44 -10.46
CA PRO A 72 0.74 15.08 -11.84
C PRO A 72 1.83 14.35 -12.63
N ALA A 73 3.11 14.49 -12.26
CA ALA A 73 4.18 13.76 -12.92
C ALA A 73 4.11 12.23 -12.72
N TYR A 74 3.30 11.74 -11.77
CA TYR A 74 3.04 10.31 -11.57
C TYR A 74 1.74 9.84 -12.22
N ASP A 75 1.01 10.66 -12.97
CA ASP A 75 -0.26 10.21 -13.57
C ASP A 75 -0.04 9.07 -14.57
N ASP A 76 1.03 9.12 -15.36
CA ASP A 76 1.42 8.04 -16.29
C ASP A 76 1.74 6.73 -15.56
N LEU A 77 2.26 6.80 -14.32
CA LEU A 77 2.48 5.61 -13.49
C LEU A 77 1.14 4.97 -13.12
N PHE A 78 0.16 5.76 -12.70
CA PHE A 78 -1.16 5.23 -12.32
C PHE A 78 -1.95 4.73 -13.52
N ALA A 79 -1.84 5.40 -14.67
CA ALA A 79 -2.38 4.92 -15.93
C ALA A 79 -1.80 3.54 -16.29
N ALA A 80 -0.47 3.41 -16.28
CA ALA A 80 0.20 2.15 -16.59
C ALA A 80 -0.15 1.04 -15.59
N ALA A 81 -0.23 1.35 -14.30
CA ALA A 81 -0.64 0.39 -13.26
C ALA A 81 -2.06 -0.13 -13.50
N ALA A 82 -3.00 0.76 -13.84
CA ALA A 82 -4.37 0.39 -14.17
C ALA A 82 -4.45 -0.46 -15.45
N GLU A 83 -3.76 -0.07 -16.52
CA GLU A 83 -3.73 -0.79 -17.80
C GLU A 83 -3.11 -2.20 -17.67
N LEU A 84 -2.04 -2.33 -16.88
CA LEU A 84 -1.37 -3.60 -16.64
C LEU A 84 -2.10 -4.48 -15.61
N GLY A 85 -3.12 -3.96 -14.93
CA GLY A 85 -3.75 -4.64 -13.79
C GLY A 85 -2.79 -4.87 -12.62
N GLN A 86 -1.78 -4.01 -12.46
CA GLN A 86 -0.76 -4.13 -11.42
C GLN A 86 -1.15 -3.28 -10.20
N PRO A 87 -1.51 -3.90 -9.06
CA PRO A 87 -1.82 -3.17 -7.84
C PRO A 87 -0.62 -2.37 -7.31
N VAL A 88 -0.89 -1.19 -6.75
CA VAL A 88 0.11 -0.30 -6.14
C VAL A 88 -0.03 -0.36 -4.61
N PHE A 89 0.96 -0.93 -3.93
CA PHE A 89 1.05 -0.91 -2.47
C PHE A 89 1.65 0.44 -2.02
N ILE A 90 0.91 1.21 -1.22
CA ILE A 90 1.45 2.42 -0.59
C ILE A 90 1.95 2.02 0.80
N HIS A 91 3.28 1.93 0.94
CA HIS A 91 3.91 1.60 2.20
C HIS A 91 4.22 2.88 3.00
N PRO A 92 4.14 2.85 4.34
CA PRO A 92 4.64 3.94 5.19
C PRO A 92 6.12 4.21 4.98
N GLN A 93 6.53 5.47 5.18
CA GLN A 93 7.94 5.84 5.28
C GLN A 93 8.14 6.91 6.33
N ILE A 94 9.39 7.13 6.72
CA ILE A 94 9.75 8.19 7.67
C ILE A 94 9.21 9.53 7.14
N PRO A 95 8.42 10.28 7.94
CA PRO A 95 7.94 11.61 7.55
C PRO A 95 9.09 12.58 7.24
N SER A 96 8.80 13.67 6.53
CA SER A 96 9.83 14.67 6.21
C SER A 96 10.43 15.26 7.50
N ASP A 97 11.68 15.73 7.43
CA ASP A 97 12.32 16.32 8.61
C ASP A 97 11.54 17.53 9.14
N ALA A 98 10.99 18.36 8.24
CA ALA A 98 10.13 19.48 8.63
C ALA A 98 8.90 19.03 9.44
N LEU A 99 8.25 17.93 9.05
CA LEU A 99 7.11 17.40 9.80
C LEU A 99 7.56 16.76 11.13
N ARG A 100 8.70 16.08 11.14
CA ARG A 100 9.28 15.52 12.37
C ARG A 100 9.62 16.63 13.37
N ASP A 101 10.23 17.72 12.92
CA ASP A 101 10.50 18.91 13.73
C ASP A 101 9.23 19.56 14.27
N ALA A 102 8.18 19.64 13.46
CA ALA A 102 6.94 20.29 13.84
C ALA A 102 6.05 19.46 14.79
N SER A 103 6.15 18.13 14.77
CA SER A 103 5.12 17.28 15.39
C SER A 103 5.62 16.05 16.15
N TYR A 104 6.86 15.60 15.94
CA TYR A 104 7.33 14.32 16.47
C TYR A 104 8.66 14.39 17.23
N ARG A 105 9.26 15.57 17.36
CA ARG A 105 10.50 15.79 18.13
C ARG A 105 10.23 16.49 19.45
N GLY A 106 11.12 16.28 20.42
CA GLY A 106 11.06 16.93 21.74
C GLY A 106 11.21 15.96 22.91
N PHE A 107 11.43 14.67 22.64
CA PHE A 107 11.72 13.64 23.62
C PHE A 107 13.17 13.14 23.48
N ASP A 108 13.43 11.88 23.83
CA ASP A 108 14.68 11.19 23.51
C ASP A 108 14.67 10.62 22.08
N GLN A 109 15.84 10.28 21.57
CA GLN A 109 16.03 9.81 20.18
C GLN A 109 15.17 8.60 19.82
N LEU A 110 14.97 7.65 20.74
CA LEU A 110 14.20 6.44 20.45
C LEU A 110 12.70 6.75 20.46
N THR A 111 12.23 7.53 21.42
CA THR A 111 10.83 7.98 21.47
C THR A 111 10.47 8.84 20.26
N ASP A 112 11.31 9.79 19.88
CA ASP A 112 11.12 10.63 18.69
C ASP A 112 11.04 9.78 17.41
N LEU A 113 11.94 8.80 17.26
CA LEU A 113 11.92 7.91 16.10
C LEU A 113 10.67 7.03 16.09
N GLY A 114 10.32 6.41 17.22
CA GLY A 114 9.14 5.56 17.35
C GLY A 114 7.84 6.32 17.07
N LEU A 115 7.68 7.51 17.66
CA LEU A 115 6.51 8.36 17.43
C LEU A 115 6.41 8.82 15.97
N ALA A 116 7.52 9.20 15.34
CA ALA A 116 7.53 9.59 13.92
C ALA A 116 7.28 8.40 12.97
N THR A 117 7.57 7.16 13.38
CA THR A 117 7.52 5.97 12.52
C THR A 117 6.48 4.98 13.02
N PHE A 118 6.89 3.75 13.37
CA PHE A 118 6.05 2.59 13.67
C PHE A 118 4.99 2.78 14.74
N GLY A 119 5.15 3.77 15.62
CA GLY A 119 4.16 4.08 16.64
C GLY A 119 2.98 4.92 16.14
N TRP A 120 3.19 5.79 15.14
CA TRP A 120 2.17 6.77 14.73
C TRP A 120 2.43 7.44 13.37
N GLY A 121 3.49 8.25 13.26
CA GLY A 121 3.60 9.31 12.25
C GLY A 121 3.57 8.83 10.80
N TRP A 122 4.27 7.75 10.47
CA TRP A 122 4.32 7.24 9.09
C TRP A 122 2.98 6.66 8.61
N HIS A 123 2.08 6.26 9.52
CA HIS A 123 0.77 5.71 9.20
C HIS A 123 -0.14 6.86 8.77
N LEU A 124 -0.09 7.99 9.49
CA LEU A 124 -0.78 9.21 9.08
C LEU A 124 -0.27 9.75 7.74
N ASP A 125 1.03 9.68 7.47
CA ASP A 125 1.61 10.09 6.18
C ASP A 125 1.09 9.20 5.03
N ALA A 126 1.06 7.88 5.23
CA ALA A 126 0.50 6.93 4.25
C ALA A 126 -1.01 7.11 4.03
N ALA A 127 -1.80 7.29 5.10
CA ALA A 127 -3.22 7.63 5.02
C ALA A 127 -3.44 8.90 4.21
N THR A 128 -2.63 9.93 4.47
CA THR A 128 -2.72 11.22 3.81
C THR A 128 -2.39 11.07 2.33
N ALA A 129 -1.37 10.29 1.97
CA ALA A 129 -1.04 10.01 0.57
C ALA A 129 -2.19 9.30 -0.17
N ALA A 130 -2.79 8.28 0.44
CA ALA A 130 -3.96 7.58 -0.12
C ALA A 130 -5.15 8.52 -0.30
N LEU A 131 -5.49 9.31 0.72
CA LEU A 131 -6.57 10.27 0.65
C LEU A 131 -6.31 11.33 -0.43
N ARG A 132 -5.07 11.83 -0.55
CA ARG A 132 -4.71 12.80 -1.59
C ARG A 132 -4.91 12.24 -3.00
N LEU A 133 -4.58 10.97 -3.26
CA LEU A 133 -4.86 10.34 -4.55
C LEU A 133 -6.37 10.32 -4.86
N ILE A 134 -7.20 10.01 -3.86
CA ILE A 134 -8.66 10.08 -4.00
C ILE A 134 -9.09 11.49 -4.35
N LEU A 135 -8.67 12.49 -3.54
CA LEU A 135 -9.04 13.90 -3.73
C LEU A 135 -8.49 14.52 -5.01
N ARG A 136 -7.43 13.94 -5.59
CA ARG A 136 -6.88 14.33 -6.89
C ARG A 136 -7.72 13.78 -8.06
N GLY A 137 -8.77 13.00 -7.80
CA GLY A 137 -9.57 12.34 -8.83
C GLY A 137 -8.78 11.28 -9.60
N THR A 138 -7.74 10.68 -8.99
CA THR A 138 -6.92 9.66 -9.67
C THR A 138 -7.77 8.46 -10.09
N PHE A 139 -8.73 8.05 -9.25
CA PHE A 139 -9.65 6.95 -9.57
C PHE A 139 -10.78 7.34 -10.53
N ASP A 140 -11.03 8.64 -10.74
CA ASP A 140 -11.92 9.09 -11.81
C ASP A 140 -11.25 8.94 -13.18
N ARG A 141 -9.95 9.22 -13.26
CA ARG A 141 -9.16 9.04 -14.48
C ARG A 141 -8.82 7.57 -14.73
N HIS A 142 -8.49 6.84 -13.67
CA HIS A 142 -7.99 5.47 -13.71
C HIS A 142 -8.88 4.54 -12.85
N PRO A 143 -10.15 4.29 -13.23
CA PRO A 143 -11.11 3.58 -12.39
C PRO A 143 -10.75 2.12 -12.09
N ALA A 144 -9.92 1.50 -12.94
CA ALA A 144 -9.43 0.14 -12.75
C ALA A 144 -8.25 0.06 -11.75
N LEU A 145 -7.60 1.17 -11.41
CA LEU A 145 -6.46 1.20 -10.51
C LEU A 145 -6.84 0.60 -9.15
N GLN A 146 -6.02 -0.37 -8.69
CA GLN A 146 -6.13 -0.95 -7.35
C GLN A 146 -4.95 -0.51 -6.49
N ILE A 147 -5.24 -0.08 -5.28
CA ILE A 147 -4.27 0.29 -4.24
C ILE A 147 -4.31 -0.74 -3.12
N VAL A 148 -3.15 -0.99 -2.51
CA VAL A 148 -3.05 -1.78 -1.27
C VAL A 148 -2.51 -0.89 -0.16
N LEU A 149 -3.16 -0.95 1.01
CA LEU A 149 -2.71 -0.31 2.25
C LEU A 149 -2.40 -1.35 3.32
N GLY A 150 -1.31 -1.13 4.07
CA GLY A 150 -0.94 -1.92 5.23
C GLY A 150 -1.74 -1.53 6.48
N HIS A 151 -1.35 -2.13 7.60
CA HIS A 151 -1.67 -1.65 8.95
C HIS A 151 -3.16 -1.29 9.17
N TRP A 152 -4.07 -2.13 8.68
CA TRP A 152 -5.52 -1.91 8.77
C TRP A 152 -6.01 -0.63 8.07
N GLY A 153 -5.33 -0.26 6.99
CA GLY A 153 -5.68 0.88 6.15
C GLY A 153 -5.09 2.20 6.65
N GLU A 154 -3.97 2.14 7.37
CA GLU A 154 -3.16 3.31 7.75
C GLU A 154 -3.96 4.40 8.47
N MET A 155 -4.86 4.06 9.40
CA MET A 155 -5.81 4.99 10.07
C MET A 155 -6.89 5.63 9.16
N LEU A 156 -6.81 5.48 7.84
CA LEU A 156 -7.80 6.05 6.92
C LEU A 156 -9.19 5.46 7.15
N LEU A 157 -9.29 4.15 7.39
CA LEU A 157 -10.58 3.49 7.66
C LEU A 157 -11.28 4.07 8.88
N PHE A 158 -10.51 4.39 9.92
CA PHE A 158 -11.05 4.96 11.16
C PHE A 158 -11.71 6.32 10.96
N TRP A 159 -11.19 7.13 10.03
CA TRP A 159 -11.65 8.50 9.80
C TRP A 159 -12.53 8.66 8.56
N LEU A 160 -12.94 7.55 7.93
CA LEU A 160 -13.49 7.55 6.59
C LEU A 160 -14.77 8.39 6.45
N ASP A 161 -15.70 8.26 7.40
CA ASP A 161 -16.96 9.03 7.40
C ASP A 161 -16.73 10.54 7.41
N ARG A 162 -15.68 10.99 8.12
CA ARG A 162 -15.33 12.42 8.15
C ARG A 162 -14.62 12.84 6.86
N ALA A 163 -13.76 11.99 6.32
CA ALA A 163 -13.09 12.24 5.05
C ALA A 163 -14.09 12.33 3.88
N ASP A 164 -15.23 11.64 3.96
CA ASP A 164 -16.29 11.65 2.93
C ASP A 164 -16.84 13.05 2.63
N SER A 165 -16.81 13.95 3.62
CA SER A 165 -17.20 15.35 3.45
C SER A 165 -16.34 16.10 2.42
N LEU A 166 -15.13 15.60 2.12
CA LEU A 166 -14.23 16.19 1.13
C LEU A 166 -14.64 15.85 -0.31
N SER A 167 -15.46 14.82 -0.54
CA SER A 167 -15.82 14.35 -1.89
C SER A 167 -16.42 15.46 -2.75
N ARG A 168 -17.39 16.21 -2.18
CA ARG A 168 -18.04 17.34 -2.87
C ARG A 168 -17.09 18.52 -3.05
N ILE A 169 -16.21 18.78 -2.08
CA ILE A 169 -15.24 19.88 -2.13
C ILE A 169 -14.22 19.63 -3.24
N ALA A 170 -13.77 18.39 -3.39
CA ALA A 170 -12.83 17.96 -4.42
C ALA A 170 -13.48 17.72 -5.79
N GLY A 171 -14.81 17.75 -5.89
CA GLY A 171 -15.53 17.54 -7.15
C GLY A 171 -15.44 16.12 -7.71
N LEU A 172 -15.34 15.12 -6.82
CA LEU A 172 -15.21 13.71 -7.21
C LEU A 172 -16.51 13.15 -7.80
N GLN A 173 -16.41 12.15 -8.68
CA GLN A 173 -17.58 11.46 -9.23
C GLN A 173 -18.28 10.53 -8.21
N ARG A 174 -17.51 9.99 -7.25
CA ARG A 174 -18.00 9.10 -6.18
C ARG A 174 -17.50 9.61 -4.82
N SER A 175 -18.05 9.07 -3.73
CA SER A 175 -17.56 9.44 -2.39
C SER A 175 -16.16 8.89 -2.13
N VAL A 176 -15.42 9.49 -1.19
CA VAL A 176 -14.13 8.96 -0.72
C VAL A 176 -14.29 7.52 -0.23
N SER A 177 -15.36 7.24 0.52
CA SER A 177 -15.68 5.92 1.05
C SER A 177 -16.00 4.91 -0.04
N ASP A 178 -16.64 5.34 -1.13
CA ASP A 178 -16.90 4.50 -2.29
C ASP A 178 -15.59 4.10 -2.99
N TYR A 179 -14.63 5.01 -3.19
CA TYR A 179 -13.33 4.64 -3.73
C TYR A 179 -12.57 3.71 -2.79
N VAL A 180 -12.58 3.96 -1.47
CA VAL A 180 -11.96 3.04 -0.51
C VAL A 180 -12.56 1.64 -0.61
N ARG A 181 -13.88 1.51 -0.77
CA ARG A 181 -14.54 0.20 -0.91
C ARG A 181 -14.29 -0.50 -2.26
N THR A 182 -13.98 0.25 -3.33
CA THR A 182 -13.85 -0.34 -4.67
C THR A 182 -12.45 -0.40 -5.25
N ASN A 183 -11.54 0.43 -4.77
CA ASN A 183 -10.20 0.59 -5.32
C ASN A 183 -9.10 0.26 -4.32
N PHE A 184 -9.43 -0.03 -3.05
CA PHE A 184 -8.45 -0.34 -2.02
C PHE A 184 -8.62 -1.75 -1.48
N HIS A 185 -7.49 -2.44 -1.33
CA HIS A 185 -7.34 -3.63 -0.51
C HIS A 185 -6.53 -3.29 0.74
N ILE A 186 -6.88 -3.94 1.86
CA ILE A 186 -6.36 -3.62 3.19
C ILE A 186 -5.65 -4.84 3.75
N THR A 187 -4.44 -4.66 4.28
CA THR A 187 -3.65 -5.73 4.87
C THR A 187 -3.35 -5.49 6.35
N VAL A 188 -3.04 -6.57 7.08
CA VAL A 188 -2.95 -6.54 8.55
C VAL A 188 -1.53 -6.30 9.07
N SER A 189 -0.51 -6.55 8.25
CA SER A 189 0.90 -6.23 8.52
C SER A 189 1.36 -6.73 9.90
N GLY A 190 0.97 -7.97 10.26
CA GLY A 190 1.32 -8.59 11.54
C GLY A 190 0.50 -8.11 12.75
N MET A 191 -0.36 -7.09 12.61
CA MET A 191 -1.21 -6.55 13.68
C MET A 191 -2.47 -7.42 13.89
N LEU A 192 -2.31 -8.59 14.50
CA LEU A 192 -3.38 -9.59 14.68
C LEU A 192 -4.36 -9.24 15.81
N ASN A 193 -5.11 -8.14 15.66
CA ASN A 193 -6.12 -7.69 16.61
C ASN A 193 -7.55 -7.88 16.06
N PRO A 194 -8.39 -8.74 16.66
CA PRO A 194 -9.76 -8.97 16.22
C PRO A 194 -10.64 -7.72 16.18
N ALA A 195 -10.39 -6.72 17.04
CA ALA A 195 -11.14 -5.47 17.03
C ALA A 195 -10.88 -4.66 15.73
N LEU A 196 -9.65 -4.72 15.21
CA LEU A 196 -9.30 -4.06 13.94
C LEU A 196 -9.93 -4.80 12.75
N LEU A 197 -10.03 -6.12 12.81
CA LEU A 197 -10.78 -6.91 11.83
C LEU A 197 -12.26 -6.51 11.81
N GLN A 198 -12.92 -6.47 12.96
CA GLN A 198 -14.32 -6.07 13.06
C GLN A 198 -14.55 -4.65 12.55
N HIS A 199 -13.65 -3.71 12.87
CA HIS A 199 -13.74 -2.36 12.36
C HIS A 199 -13.58 -2.31 10.83
N ALA A 200 -12.58 -3.01 10.28
CA ALA A 200 -12.39 -3.09 8.83
C ALA A 200 -13.64 -3.66 8.12
N LEU A 201 -14.24 -4.72 8.67
CA LEU A 201 -15.49 -5.32 8.15
C LEU A 201 -16.72 -4.41 8.29
N SER A 202 -16.72 -3.46 9.21
CA SER A 202 -17.78 -2.42 9.27
C SER A 202 -17.64 -1.35 8.19
N VAL A 203 -16.44 -1.20 7.61
CA VAL A 203 -16.12 -0.17 6.62
C VAL A 203 -16.13 -0.72 5.20
N THR A 204 -15.61 -1.93 5.01
CA THR A 204 -15.46 -2.65 3.73
C THR A 204 -15.83 -4.13 3.88
N THR A 205 -15.70 -4.93 2.83
CA THR A 205 -16.01 -6.38 2.88
C THR A 205 -14.76 -7.23 3.02
N VAL A 206 -14.96 -8.49 3.41
CA VAL A 206 -13.87 -9.48 3.47
C VAL A 206 -13.13 -9.62 2.13
N ASP A 207 -13.80 -9.43 0.98
CA ASP A 207 -13.18 -9.49 -0.35
C ASP A 207 -12.10 -8.41 -0.57
N ARG A 208 -12.07 -7.38 0.29
CA ARG A 208 -11.06 -6.31 0.28
C ARG A 208 -9.96 -6.50 1.34
N LEU A 209 -10.00 -7.55 2.14
CA LEU A 209 -9.02 -7.79 3.20
C LEU A 209 -8.02 -8.88 2.77
N ILE A 210 -6.73 -8.65 3.03
CA ILE A 210 -5.63 -9.56 2.67
C ILE A 210 -4.73 -9.79 3.88
N PHE A 211 -4.41 -11.04 4.17
CA PHE A 211 -3.46 -11.38 5.22
C PHE A 211 -2.03 -10.94 4.84
N SER A 212 -1.29 -10.42 5.82
CA SER A 212 0.13 -10.08 5.70
C SER A 212 0.80 -10.06 7.08
N THR A 213 2.11 -10.30 7.13
CA THR A 213 2.84 -10.44 8.40
C THR A 213 3.81 -9.31 8.68
N ASP A 214 4.19 -8.51 7.68
CA ASP A 214 5.27 -7.51 7.79
C ASP A 214 6.63 -8.10 8.25
N TYR A 215 6.92 -9.32 7.80
CA TYR A 215 8.24 -9.90 7.98
C TYR A 215 9.30 -9.08 7.23
N PRO A 216 10.46 -8.76 7.84
CA PRO A 216 11.00 -9.28 9.10
C PRO A 216 10.81 -8.38 10.33
N PHE A 217 9.95 -7.36 10.27
CA PHE A 217 9.75 -6.45 11.42
C PHE A 217 8.80 -7.04 12.45
N GLN A 218 7.85 -7.86 12.00
CA GLN A 218 6.91 -8.58 12.83
C GLN A 218 7.07 -10.10 12.63
N HIS A 219 6.82 -10.86 13.70
CA HIS A 219 7.00 -12.32 13.73
C HIS A 219 5.82 -13.03 14.42
N PRO A 220 4.58 -12.88 13.91
CA PRO A 220 3.46 -13.63 14.47
C PRO A 220 3.70 -15.14 14.29
N THR A 221 3.50 -15.91 15.35
CA THR A 221 3.64 -17.37 15.31
C THR A 221 2.47 -18.01 14.56
N GLY A 222 2.64 -19.25 14.08
CA GLY A 222 1.54 -20.00 13.47
C GLY A 222 0.32 -20.15 14.38
N GLU A 223 0.53 -20.28 15.70
CA GLU A 223 -0.56 -20.34 16.68
C GLU A 223 -1.31 -19.01 16.78
N GLN A 224 -0.59 -17.88 16.82
CA GLN A 224 -1.21 -16.55 16.84
C GLN A 224 -2.02 -16.29 15.57
N ILE A 225 -1.49 -16.69 14.41
CA ILE A 225 -2.19 -16.59 13.13
C ILE A 225 -3.45 -17.46 13.14
N SER A 226 -3.34 -18.73 13.55
CA SER A 226 -4.49 -19.65 13.62
C SER A 226 -5.59 -19.09 14.51
N ARG A 227 -5.23 -18.63 15.73
CA ARG A 227 -6.18 -18.04 16.68
C ARG A 227 -6.84 -16.77 16.13
N PHE A 228 -6.09 -15.96 15.37
CA PHE A 228 -6.66 -14.79 14.72
C PHE A 228 -7.68 -15.19 13.64
N LEU A 229 -7.37 -16.22 12.84
CA LEU A 229 -8.27 -16.73 11.80
C LEU A 229 -9.56 -17.37 12.36
N ASP A 230 -9.62 -17.72 13.65
CA ASP A 230 -10.84 -18.18 14.34
C ASP A 230 -11.89 -17.08 14.53
N ASN A 231 -11.58 -15.82 14.18
CA ASN A 231 -12.53 -14.71 14.23
C ASN A 231 -13.37 -14.57 12.93
N PHE A 232 -13.13 -15.39 11.91
CA PHE A 232 -13.99 -15.45 10.73
C PHE A 232 -15.12 -16.44 10.94
N GLU A 233 -16.35 -16.04 10.60
CA GLU A 233 -17.55 -16.86 10.80
C GLU A 233 -17.59 -18.08 9.87
N THR A 234 -17.05 -17.94 8.66
CA THR A 234 -17.08 -18.98 7.62
C THR A 234 -15.69 -19.35 7.14
N GLU A 235 -15.54 -20.62 6.73
CA GLU A 235 -14.30 -21.08 6.08
C GLU A 235 -14.05 -20.36 4.74
N GLU A 236 -15.11 -19.94 4.05
CA GLU A 236 -14.99 -19.14 2.83
C GLU A 236 -14.31 -17.80 3.10
N ASP A 237 -14.78 -17.06 4.12
CA ASP A 237 -14.23 -15.75 4.48
C ASP A 237 -12.80 -15.87 4.99
N ARG A 238 -12.52 -16.91 5.79
CA ARG A 238 -11.17 -17.25 6.21
C ARG A 238 -10.26 -17.49 5.00
N ARG A 239 -10.72 -18.25 4.00
CA ARG A 239 -9.94 -18.53 2.79
C ARG A 239 -9.73 -17.28 1.93
N LYS A 240 -10.75 -16.44 1.78
CA LYS A 240 -10.67 -15.13 1.10
C LYS A 240 -9.57 -14.28 1.70
N PHE A 241 -9.63 -14.06 3.02
CA PHE A 241 -8.67 -13.24 3.74
C PHE A 241 -7.25 -13.82 3.72
N SER A 242 -7.09 -15.12 3.98
CA SER A 242 -5.79 -15.77 4.12
C SER A 242 -5.04 -15.95 2.81
N SER A 243 -5.74 -16.08 1.67
CA SER A 243 -5.09 -16.39 0.40
C SER A 243 -5.85 -15.97 -0.85
N ALA A 244 -7.16 -16.22 -0.96
CA ALA A 244 -7.86 -16.11 -2.24
C ALA A 244 -7.96 -14.67 -2.76
N ASN A 245 -8.05 -13.67 -1.87
CA ASN A 245 -8.06 -12.27 -2.30
C ASN A 245 -6.70 -11.83 -2.85
N ALA A 246 -5.59 -12.28 -2.22
CA ALA A 246 -4.25 -12.05 -2.76
C ALA A 246 -4.07 -12.77 -4.10
N ALA A 247 -4.57 -14.00 -4.22
CA ALA A 247 -4.62 -14.76 -5.46
C ALA A 247 -5.22 -13.95 -6.62
N ALA A 248 -6.43 -13.46 -6.39
CA ALA A 248 -7.18 -12.70 -7.37
C ALA A 248 -6.53 -11.36 -7.70
N LEU A 249 -6.13 -10.59 -6.68
CA LEU A 249 -5.58 -9.25 -6.87
C LEU A 249 -4.22 -9.26 -7.58
N PHE A 250 -3.33 -10.18 -7.22
CA PHE A 250 -1.97 -10.24 -7.75
C PHE A 250 -1.84 -11.23 -8.93
N GLY A 251 -2.92 -11.90 -9.33
CA GLY A 251 -2.90 -12.90 -10.43
C GLY A 251 -1.99 -14.10 -10.12
N ILE A 252 -2.05 -14.61 -8.88
CA ILE A 252 -1.20 -15.70 -8.40
C ILE A 252 -2.02 -16.96 -8.15
N GLU A 253 -1.49 -18.12 -8.53
CA GLU A 253 -2.10 -19.42 -8.22
C GLU A 253 -1.85 -19.78 -6.74
N VAL A 254 -2.89 -20.26 -6.06
CA VAL A 254 -2.87 -20.71 -4.65
C VAL A 254 -3.16 -22.19 -4.58
#